data_AF-W4INV8-F1
#
_entry.id   AF-W4INV8-F1
#
_cell.length_a   1.000
_cell.length_b   1.000
_cell.length_c   1.000
_cell.angle_alpha   90.00
_cell.angle_beta   90.00
_cell.angle_gamma   90.00
#
_symmetry.space_group_name_H-M   'P 1'
#
loop_
_entity.id
_entity.type
_entity.pdbx_description
1 polymer ?
#
loop_
_entity_poly.entity_id
_entity_poly.type
_entity_poly.pdbx_seq_one_letter_code
_entity_poly.pdbx_strand_id
1 'polypeptide(L)'
;MFPILWEYLFYFYFVIAWNEKKSHHLYCPMECNKERCYNRPRGPTQCYKLEQIGRNIETICEPFINEHNGTCRPDFHHCAIAEPERNKKYSIYATDDVHFVPSQFVTIKGYNLHECLQFLVVKKNSTCGPMTIEKNLMESEEILKEPVLSKVLYNEILFENIKISTPGEYNICLAQFYQDPEKDDILSENSSNKYKKKKKNDMKVLGIDTIGTLYVLPLHEKQKTG
;
A
#
# COMPACT_ATOMS: atom_id res chain seq x y z
N MET A 1 -10.01 31.90 16.37
CA MET A 1 -9.38 30.64 16.82
C MET A 1 -10.33 29.48 16.56
N PHE A 2 -10.56 29.12 15.29
CA PHE A 2 -11.41 28.02 14.82
C PHE A 2 -10.96 27.34 13.50
N PRO A 3 -9.76 27.59 12.90
CA PRO A 3 -9.45 27.02 11.58
C PRO A 3 -9.09 25.51 11.62
N ILE A 4 -8.63 25.01 12.76
CA ILE A 4 -8.09 23.64 12.87
C ILE A 4 -9.20 22.60 12.70
N LEU A 5 -10.39 22.81 13.27
CA LEU A 5 -11.49 21.84 13.21
C LEU A 5 -12.05 21.62 11.79
N TRP A 6 -11.92 22.59 10.89
CA TRP A 6 -12.46 22.48 9.53
C TRP A 6 -11.53 21.69 8.61
N GLU A 7 -10.22 21.87 8.76
CA GLU A 7 -9.20 21.02 8.11
C GLU A 7 -9.39 19.55 8.50
N TYR A 8 -9.53 19.23 9.80
CA TYR A 8 -9.78 17.86 10.28
C TYR A 8 -11.06 17.21 9.74
N LEU A 9 -12.13 17.99 9.54
CA LEU A 9 -13.38 17.49 8.96
C LEU A 9 -13.26 17.24 7.45
N PHE A 10 -12.48 18.06 6.73
CA PHE A 10 -12.17 17.86 5.32
C PHE A 10 -11.27 16.63 5.12
N TYR A 11 -10.23 16.46 5.96
CA TYR A 11 -9.38 15.27 6.01
C TYR A 11 -10.19 13.98 6.22
N PHE A 12 -11.18 14.00 7.13
CA PHE A 12 -12.01 12.84 7.44
C PHE A 12 -12.94 12.45 6.29
N TYR A 13 -13.48 13.43 5.57
CA TYR A 13 -14.34 13.17 4.42
C TYR A 13 -13.54 12.62 3.23
N PHE A 14 -12.27 13.04 3.10
CA PHE A 14 -11.41 12.70 1.98
C PHE A 14 -10.92 11.25 2.02
N VAL A 15 -10.47 10.75 3.18
CA VAL A 15 -10.09 9.33 3.36
C VAL A 15 -11.31 8.41 3.19
N ILE A 16 -12.50 8.84 3.59
CA ILE A 16 -13.75 8.08 3.41
C ILE A 16 -14.20 8.08 1.94
N ALA A 17 -14.13 9.21 1.24
CA ALA A 17 -14.50 9.30 -0.18
C ALA A 17 -13.51 8.54 -1.08
N TRP A 18 -12.23 8.49 -0.71
CA TRP A 18 -11.23 7.64 -1.35
C TRP A 18 -11.56 6.14 -1.17
N ASN A 19 -12.06 5.77 0.01
CA ASN A 19 -12.52 4.42 0.33
C ASN A 19 -13.75 4.01 -0.50
N GLU A 20 -14.74 4.89 -0.67
CA GLU A 20 -15.97 4.56 -1.41
C GLU A 20 -15.74 4.37 -2.92
N LYS A 21 -14.72 5.00 -3.52
CA LYS A 21 -14.39 4.81 -4.95
C LYS A 21 -13.61 3.52 -5.26
N LYS A 22 -13.00 2.85 -4.26
CA LYS A 22 -12.19 1.61 -4.43
C LYS A 22 -12.69 0.43 -3.58
N SER A 23 -14.00 0.31 -3.45
CA SER A 23 -14.75 -0.52 -2.46
C SER A 23 -14.44 -2.03 -2.35
N HIS A 24 -13.44 -2.64 -3.00
CA HIS A 24 -13.24 -4.10 -2.87
C HIS A 24 -11.80 -4.62 -2.71
N HIS A 25 -10.73 -3.80 -2.79
CA HIS A 25 -9.35 -4.33 -2.90
C HIS A 25 -8.28 -3.66 -2.03
N LEU A 26 -8.65 -2.91 -0.99
CA LEU A 26 -7.65 -2.19 -0.17
C LEU A 26 -6.98 -3.06 0.93
N TYR A 27 -7.50 -4.26 1.17
CA TYR A 27 -7.04 -5.09 2.28
C TYR A 27 -6.16 -6.22 1.80
N CYS A 28 -4.92 -6.21 2.29
CA CYS A 28 -3.99 -7.28 2.01
C CYS A 28 -4.18 -8.41 3.01
N PRO A 29 -4.19 -9.68 2.55
CA PRO A 29 -4.14 -10.81 3.46
C PRO A 29 -2.89 -10.66 4.33
N MET A 30 -3.04 -10.93 5.62
CA MET A 30 -1.94 -10.91 6.58
C MET A 30 -1.61 -12.27 7.16
N GLU A 31 -2.53 -13.22 7.00
CA GLU A 31 -2.38 -14.54 7.58
C GLU A 31 -1.44 -15.43 6.77
N CYS A 32 -0.59 -16.16 7.46
CA CYS A 32 0.15 -17.28 6.90
C CYS A 32 -0.84 -18.34 6.40
N ASN A 33 -0.47 -19.04 5.33
CA ASN A 33 -1.20 -20.22 4.91
C ASN A 33 -1.05 -21.33 5.97
N LYS A 34 -2.09 -21.55 6.77
CA LYS A 34 -2.13 -22.54 7.87
C LYS A 34 -1.76 -23.95 7.42
N GLU A 35 -2.05 -24.32 6.16
CA GLU A 35 -1.74 -25.64 5.61
C GLU A 35 -0.24 -25.83 5.36
N ARG A 36 0.51 -24.73 5.17
CA ARG A 36 1.97 -24.75 4.99
C ARG A 36 2.73 -24.70 6.31
N CYS A 37 2.06 -24.42 7.42
CA CYS A 37 2.66 -24.29 8.74
C CYS A 37 2.76 -25.66 9.43
N TYR A 38 3.98 -26.10 9.72
CA TYR A 38 4.26 -27.38 10.38
C TYR A 38 3.58 -27.51 11.75
N ASN A 39 3.56 -26.41 12.53
CA ASN A 39 2.96 -26.37 13.86
C ASN A 39 1.42 -26.32 13.87
N ARG A 40 0.76 -26.29 12.70
CA ARG A 40 -0.71 -26.33 12.53
C ARG A 40 -1.44 -25.40 13.51
N PRO A 41 -1.23 -24.08 13.43
CA PRO A 41 -1.79 -23.14 14.37
C PRO A 41 -3.33 -23.19 14.35
N ARG A 42 -3.95 -23.12 15.54
CA ARG A 42 -5.42 -23.10 15.68
C ARG A 42 -6.02 -21.72 15.41
N GLY A 43 -5.22 -20.67 15.56
CA GLY A 43 -5.62 -19.27 15.38
C GLY A 43 -5.01 -18.62 14.14
N PRO A 44 -5.28 -17.33 13.90
CA PRO A 44 -4.59 -16.56 12.88
C PRO A 44 -3.11 -16.41 13.24
N THR A 45 -2.25 -16.48 12.24
CA THR A 45 -0.80 -16.30 12.37
C THR A 45 -0.32 -15.36 11.29
N GLN A 46 0.56 -14.42 11.60
CA GLN A 46 1.03 -13.40 10.65
C GLN A 46 2.55 -13.41 10.46
N CYS A 47 3.25 -14.27 11.21
CA CYS A 47 4.70 -14.39 11.20
C CYS A 47 5.10 -15.83 10.92
N TYR A 48 6.19 -16.05 10.18
CA TYR A 48 6.78 -17.36 9.95
C TYR A 48 8.29 -17.39 10.14
N LYS A 49 8.82 -18.56 10.44
CA LYS A 49 10.25 -18.87 10.47
C LYS A 49 10.49 -20.19 9.76
N LEU A 50 11.57 -20.29 9.00
CA LEU A 50 12.07 -21.55 8.48
C LEU A 50 12.99 -22.17 9.53
N GLU A 51 12.65 -23.36 10.01
CA GLU A 51 13.43 -24.07 11.02
C GLU A 51 13.84 -25.44 10.50
N GLN A 52 15.11 -25.80 10.70
CA GLN A 52 15.58 -27.12 10.34
C GLN A 52 15.19 -28.12 11.43
N ILE A 53 14.28 -29.03 11.09
CA ILE A 53 13.84 -30.11 11.98
C ILE A 53 14.32 -31.43 11.38
N GLY A 54 15.41 -31.95 11.93
CA GLY A 54 16.09 -33.13 11.40
C GLY A 54 16.71 -32.85 10.02
N ARG A 55 16.21 -33.56 9.00
CA ARG A 55 16.67 -33.40 7.59
C ARG A 55 15.78 -32.47 6.75
N ASN A 56 14.66 -32.01 7.31
CA ASN A 56 13.70 -31.19 6.59
C ASN A 56 13.78 -29.74 7.04
N ILE A 57 13.40 -28.82 6.15
CA ILE A 57 13.16 -27.42 6.47
C ILE A 57 11.65 -27.27 6.61
N GLU A 58 11.21 -26.93 7.82
CA GLU A 58 9.80 -26.81 8.18
C GLU A 58 9.45 -25.34 8.42
N THR A 59 8.22 -24.94 8.07
CA THR A 59 7.74 -23.57 8.30
C THR A 59 6.98 -23.52 9.63
N ILE A 60 7.47 -22.75 10.59
CA ILE A 60 6.79 -22.49 11.87
C ILE A 60 6.06 -21.16 11.77
N CYS A 61 4.77 -21.11 12.08
CA CYS A 61 3.96 -19.89 12.01
C CYS A 61 3.47 -19.45 13.39
N GLU A 62 3.58 -18.15 13.69
CA GLU A 62 3.18 -17.54 14.96
C GLU A 62 2.35 -16.27 14.71
N PRO A 63 1.51 -15.87 15.68
CA PRO A 63 0.87 -14.55 15.64
C PRO A 63 1.89 -13.43 15.87
N PHE A 64 1.48 -12.19 15.60
CA PHE A 64 2.27 -11.02 16.02
C PHE A 64 2.52 -11.02 17.53
N ILE A 65 3.72 -10.59 17.95
CA ILE A 65 3.98 -10.29 19.36
C ILE A 65 3.26 -8.99 19.79
N ASN A 66 3.01 -8.10 18.82
CA ASN A 66 2.23 -6.89 19.01
C ASN A 66 1.36 -6.62 17.77
N GLU A 67 0.05 -6.79 17.94
CA GLU A 67 -0.94 -6.63 16.88
C GLU A 67 -1.17 -5.16 16.46
N HIS A 68 -0.81 -4.20 17.31
CA HIS A 68 -1.00 -2.78 16.99
C HIS A 68 0.01 -2.27 15.97
N ASN A 69 1.23 -2.79 16.02
CA ASN A 69 2.32 -2.39 15.13
C ASN A 69 2.77 -3.52 14.19
N GLY A 70 2.07 -4.66 14.20
CA GLY A 70 2.36 -5.81 13.35
C GLY A 70 3.76 -6.37 13.57
N THR A 71 4.27 -6.40 14.80
CA THR A 71 5.65 -6.86 15.04
C THR A 71 5.71 -8.39 15.17
N CYS A 72 6.68 -9.00 14.50
CA CYS A 72 7.01 -10.42 14.68
C CYS A 72 8.05 -10.62 15.80
N ARG A 73 8.08 -11.82 16.38
CA ARG A 73 9.17 -12.24 17.28
C ARG A 73 10.51 -12.19 16.53
N PRO A 74 11.66 -11.97 17.20
CA PRO A 74 12.97 -12.07 16.56
C PRO A 74 13.14 -13.39 15.78
N ASP A 75 13.79 -13.32 14.63
CA ASP A 75 13.99 -14.42 13.66
C ASP A 75 12.73 -14.91 12.94
N PHE A 76 11.58 -14.26 13.15
CA PHE A 76 10.37 -14.49 12.35
C PHE A 76 10.19 -13.35 11.34
N HIS A 77 9.75 -13.73 10.15
CA HIS A 77 9.41 -12.86 9.04
C HIS A 77 7.90 -12.71 8.92
N HIS A 78 7.44 -11.62 8.34
CA HIS A 78 6.02 -11.43 8.06
C HIS A 78 5.53 -12.35 6.94
N CYS A 79 4.38 -12.99 7.14
CA CYS A 79 3.82 -13.95 6.18
C CYS A 79 3.31 -13.30 4.89
N ALA A 80 2.80 -12.09 4.98
CA ALA A 80 2.18 -11.43 3.85
C ALA A 80 2.41 -9.90 3.84
N ILE A 81 3.40 -9.41 4.59
CA ILE A 81 3.91 -8.06 4.35
C ILE A 81 4.81 -8.12 3.12
N ALA A 82 4.57 -7.21 2.19
CA ALA A 82 5.32 -7.12 0.95
C ALA A 82 6.79 -6.80 1.22
N GLU A 83 7.68 -7.55 0.56
CA GLU A 83 9.12 -7.32 0.59
C GLU A 83 9.62 -7.02 -0.83
N PRO A 84 9.46 -5.77 -1.30
CA PRO A 84 9.90 -5.37 -2.62
C PRO A 84 11.43 -5.21 -2.71
N GLU A 85 12.00 -5.45 -3.88
CA GLU A 85 13.39 -5.10 -4.18
C GLU A 85 13.59 -3.58 -4.09
N ARG A 86 14.54 -3.15 -3.26
CA ARG A 86 14.79 -1.73 -2.95
C ARG A 86 15.82 -1.09 -3.89
N ASN A 87 15.89 0.25 -3.86
CA ASN A 87 16.87 1.08 -4.56
C ASN A 87 16.88 0.93 -6.09
N LYS A 88 15.73 0.58 -6.67
CA LYS A 88 15.57 0.49 -8.13
C LYS A 88 15.30 1.86 -8.74
N LYS A 89 15.63 2.00 -10.02
CA LYS A 89 15.39 3.21 -10.82
C LYS A 89 14.40 2.87 -11.93
N TYR A 90 13.38 3.69 -12.08
CA TYR A 90 12.32 3.55 -13.07
C TYR A 90 12.23 4.84 -13.89
N SER A 91 11.78 4.74 -15.13
CA SER A 91 11.65 5.91 -15.99
C SER A 91 10.36 5.84 -16.79
N ILE A 92 9.66 6.97 -16.83
CA ILE A 92 8.47 7.20 -17.66
C ILE A 92 8.59 8.57 -18.32
N TYR A 93 7.82 8.83 -19.36
CA TYR A 93 7.64 10.14 -19.95
C TYR A 93 6.54 10.92 -19.24
N ALA A 94 6.64 12.24 -19.24
CA ALA A 94 5.57 13.11 -18.80
C ALA A 94 4.34 12.94 -19.71
N THR A 95 3.16 13.12 -19.14
CA THR A 95 1.89 13.04 -19.88
C THR A 95 1.25 14.42 -19.96
N ASP A 96 0.79 14.83 -21.12
CA ASP A 96 -0.01 16.04 -21.33
C ASP A 96 -1.29 15.71 -22.11
N ASP A 97 -2.21 16.67 -22.20
CA ASP A 97 -3.50 16.50 -22.88
C ASP A 97 -3.37 16.58 -24.41
N VAL A 98 -2.16 16.80 -24.95
CA VAL A 98 -1.91 17.16 -26.35
C VAL A 98 -1.23 16.02 -27.11
N HIS A 99 -0.27 15.36 -26.47
CA HIS A 99 0.52 14.28 -27.04
C HIS A 99 -0.01 12.93 -26.59
N PHE A 100 -0.22 12.03 -27.56
CA PHE A 100 -0.51 10.64 -27.23
C PHE A 100 0.72 9.96 -26.64
N VAL A 101 0.69 9.73 -25.33
CA VAL A 101 1.67 8.90 -24.63
C VAL A 101 1.02 7.54 -24.37
N PRO A 102 1.59 6.42 -24.87
CA PRO A 102 1.09 5.08 -24.56
C PRO A 102 0.98 4.87 -23.05
N SER A 103 0.04 4.02 -22.60
CA SER A 103 -0.07 3.67 -21.19
C SER A 103 1.27 3.17 -20.66
N GLN A 104 1.78 3.83 -19.62
CA GLN A 104 3.09 3.56 -19.04
C GLN A 104 2.94 2.70 -17.80
N PHE A 105 3.94 1.85 -17.56
CA PHE A 105 3.93 0.91 -16.46
C PHE A 105 5.26 0.85 -15.72
N VAL A 106 5.18 0.44 -14.46
CA VAL A 106 6.33 0.13 -13.60
C VAL A 106 6.15 -1.29 -13.07
N THR A 107 7.20 -2.11 -13.16
CA THR A 107 7.21 -3.47 -12.62
C THR A 107 8.13 -3.54 -11.41
N ILE A 108 7.59 -3.97 -10.28
CA ILE A 108 8.35 -4.15 -9.03
C ILE A 108 8.45 -5.63 -8.73
N LYS A 109 9.67 -6.11 -8.50
CA LYS A 109 9.95 -7.48 -8.08
C LYS A 109 10.02 -7.58 -6.56
N GLY A 110 9.73 -8.74 -6.02
CA GLY A 110 9.84 -8.99 -4.58
C GLY A 110 9.04 -10.20 -4.13
N TYR A 111 8.89 -10.31 -2.81
CA TYR A 111 8.12 -11.36 -2.16
C TYR A 111 6.82 -10.80 -1.58
N ASN A 112 5.81 -11.67 -1.43
CA ASN A 112 4.51 -11.32 -0.84
C ASN A 112 3.83 -10.11 -1.49
N LEU A 113 3.99 -9.97 -2.81
CA LEU A 113 3.35 -8.91 -3.58
C LEU A 113 1.86 -9.24 -3.80
N HIS A 114 0.97 -8.28 -3.54
CA HIS A 114 -0.47 -8.47 -3.64
C HIS A 114 -1.14 -7.26 -4.33
N GLU A 115 -2.27 -7.46 -5.00
CA GLU A 115 -2.95 -6.43 -5.81
C GLU A 115 -3.47 -5.26 -4.97
N CYS A 116 -3.61 -5.46 -3.66
CA CYS A 116 -4.03 -4.47 -2.67
C CYS A 116 -2.91 -3.49 -2.29
N LEU A 117 -1.67 -3.75 -2.71
CA LEU A 117 -0.55 -2.86 -2.48
C LEU A 117 -0.75 -1.55 -3.23
N GLN A 118 -0.46 -0.46 -2.54
CA GLN A 118 -0.63 0.87 -3.08
C GLN A 118 0.68 1.43 -3.59
N PHE A 119 0.68 1.75 -4.87
CA PHE A 119 1.74 2.50 -5.51
C PHE A 119 1.54 3.99 -5.26
N LEU A 120 2.46 4.59 -4.52
CA LEU A 120 2.47 6.02 -4.25
C LEU A 120 3.71 6.64 -4.90
N VAL A 121 3.53 7.84 -5.45
CA VAL A 121 4.64 8.65 -5.97
C VAL A 121 4.71 9.92 -5.14
N VAL A 122 5.87 10.18 -4.54
CA VAL A 122 6.10 11.37 -3.71
C VAL A 122 7.31 12.14 -4.21
N LYS A 123 7.47 13.42 -3.86
CA LYS A 123 8.65 14.20 -4.23
C LYS A 123 9.92 13.53 -3.68
N LYS A 124 11.04 13.73 -4.39
CA LYS A 124 12.36 13.18 -4.02
C LYS A 124 12.79 13.39 -2.56
N ASN A 125 12.37 14.49 -1.94
CA ASN A 125 12.75 14.81 -0.55
C ASN A 125 11.75 14.29 0.49
N SER A 126 10.65 13.66 0.06
CA SER A 126 9.66 13.04 0.94
C SER A 126 10.10 11.62 1.31
N THR A 127 9.88 11.27 2.57
CA THR A 127 10.21 9.94 3.13
C THR A 127 8.96 9.07 3.21
N CYS A 128 9.04 7.84 2.70
CA CYS A 128 8.01 6.83 2.91
C CYS A 128 8.18 6.22 4.30
N GLY A 129 7.21 6.44 5.19
CA GLY A 129 7.26 5.93 6.55
C GLY A 129 5.87 5.94 7.20
N PRO A 130 5.63 5.11 8.22
CA PRO A 130 4.31 5.04 8.86
C PRO A 130 3.84 6.39 9.39
N MET A 131 4.77 7.20 9.90
CA MET A 131 4.48 8.54 10.45
C MET A 131 4.17 9.59 9.37
N THR A 132 4.53 9.35 8.11
CA THR A 132 4.35 10.28 6.99
C THR A 132 3.32 9.81 5.97
N ILE A 133 2.67 8.67 6.22
CA ILE A 133 1.74 8.03 5.29
C ILE A 133 0.64 8.96 4.79
N GLU A 134 0.01 9.73 5.68
CA GLU A 134 -1.09 10.64 5.32
C GLU A 134 -0.60 11.73 4.35
N LYS A 135 0.55 12.33 4.64
CA LYS A 135 1.20 13.31 3.76
C LYS A 135 1.54 12.67 2.41
N ASN A 136 2.06 11.45 2.42
CA ASN A 136 2.45 10.74 1.20
C ASN A 136 1.25 10.38 0.33
N LEU A 137 0.11 10.01 0.92
CA LEU A 137 -1.14 9.75 0.19
C LEU A 137 -1.62 11.02 -0.53
N MET A 138 -1.71 12.15 0.18
CA MET A 138 -2.13 13.42 -0.42
C MET A 138 -1.18 13.87 -1.53
N GLU A 139 0.12 13.83 -1.26
CA GLU A 139 1.15 14.20 -2.23
C GLU A 139 1.08 13.30 -3.47
N SER A 140 0.84 12.01 -3.28
CA SER A 140 0.69 11.08 -4.39
C SER A 140 -0.55 11.32 -5.22
N GLU A 141 -1.66 11.76 -4.65
CA GLU A 141 -2.86 12.11 -5.42
C GLU A 141 -2.71 13.40 -6.21
N GLU A 142 -1.98 14.38 -5.66
CA GLU A 142 -1.64 15.60 -6.41
C GLU A 142 -0.77 15.29 -7.64
N ILE A 143 0.13 14.30 -7.52
CA ILE A 143 1.04 13.90 -8.60
C ILE A 143 0.35 12.93 -9.59
N LEU A 144 -0.33 11.91 -9.07
CA LEU A 144 -1.07 10.90 -9.84
C LEU A 144 -2.54 11.31 -9.95
N LYS A 145 -2.84 12.10 -10.97
CA LYS A 145 -4.21 12.60 -11.23
C LYS A 145 -5.24 11.49 -11.48
N GLU A 146 -4.78 10.31 -11.88
CA GLU A 146 -5.60 9.15 -12.15
C GLU A 146 -5.17 7.95 -11.30
N PRO A 147 -6.10 7.04 -10.97
CA PRO A 147 -5.76 5.85 -10.24
C PRO A 147 -4.84 4.93 -11.05
N VAL A 148 -3.75 4.52 -10.42
CA VAL A 148 -2.86 3.46 -10.90
C VAL A 148 -3.54 2.11 -10.74
N LEU A 149 -3.41 1.27 -11.76
CA LEU A 149 -3.95 -0.10 -11.79
C LEU A 149 -2.85 -1.08 -11.42
N SER A 150 -3.15 -2.08 -10.58
CA SER A 150 -2.20 -3.11 -10.16
C SER A 150 -2.57 -4.46 -10.77
N LYS A 151 -1.55 -5.23 -11.14
CA LYS A 151 -1.67 -6.63 -11.57
C LYS A 151 -0.53 -7.45 -11.01
N VAL A 152 -0.84 -8.50 -10.26
CA VAL A 152 0.18 -9.39 -9.70
C VAL A 152 0.55 -10.48 -10.71
N LEU A 153 1.85 -10.72 -10.83
CA LEU A 153 2.48 -11.81 -11.55
C LEU A 153 3.32 -12.64 -10.56
N TYR A 154 3.93 -13.73 -11.02
CA TYR A 154 4.78 -14.55 -10.14
C TYR A 154 6.02 -13.77 -9.67
N ASN A 155 6.09 -13.43 -8.38
CA ASN A 155 7.13 -12.62 -7.72
C ASN A 155 7.29 -11.18 -8.25
N GLU A 156 6.31 -10.67 -8.99
CA GLU A 156 6.33 -9.33 -9.56
C GLU A 156 4.94 -8.69 -9.45
N ILE A 157 4.89 -7.37 -9.32
CA ILE A 157 3.66 -6.58 -9.42
C ILE A 157 3.85 -5.50 -10.47
N LEU A 158 2.89 -5.42 -11.38
CA LEU A 158 2.83 -4.44 -12.44
C LEU A 158 1.88 -3.32 -12.03
N PHE A 159 2.33 -2.08 -12.15
CA PHE A 159 1.53 -0.88 -11.96
C PHE A 159 1.38 -0.16 -13.29
N GLU A 160 0.16 -0.04 -13.78
CA GLU A 160 -0.19 0.54 -15.09
C GLU A 160 -0.97 1.85 -14.93
N ASN A 161 -1.15 2.56 -16.04
CA ASN A 161 -1.84 3.85 -16.11
C ASN A 161 -1.14 4.95 -15.27
N ILE A 162 0.19 4.92 -15.20
CA ILE A 162 0.95 5.95 -14.49
C ILE A 162 1.03 7.21 -15.35
N LYS A 163 0.35 8.27 -14.92
CA LYS A 163 0.28 9.56 -15.61
C LYS A 163 0.76 10.68 -14.68
N ILE A 164 1.87 11.32 -15.06
CA ILE A 164 2.48 12.42 -14.32
C ILE A 164 2.82 13.52 -15.31
N SER A 165 2.31 14.74 -15.09
CA SER A 165 2.50 15.85 -16.02
C SER A 165 3.81 16.59 -15.87
N THR A 166 4.38 16.59 -14.66
CA THR A 166 5.56 17.40 -14.35
C THR A 166 6.82 16.54 -14.45
N PRO A 167 7.76 16.87 -15.36
CA PRO A 167 9.06 16.20 -15.40
C PRO A 167 9.85 16.40 -14.12
N GLY A 168 10.64 15.41 -13.72
CA GLY A 168 11.45 15.49 -12.52
C GLY A 168 11.78 14.13 -11.91
N GLU A 169 12.36 14.19 -10.71
CA GLU A 169 12.70 13.01 -9.92
C GLU A 169 11.75 12.86 -8.73
N TYR A 170 11.24 11.64 -8.56
CA TYR A 170 10.28 11.28 -7.52
C TYR A 170 10.74 10.01 -6.79
N ASN A 171 10.25 9.82 -5.56
CA ASN A 171 10.39 8.56 -4.85
C ASN A 171 9.12 7.73 -5.04
N ILE A 172 9.29 6.41 -5.14
CA ILE A 172 8.18 5.46 -5.13
C ILE A 172 8.06 4.88 -3.73
N CYS A 173 6.84 4.95 -3.17
CA CYS A 173 6.48 4.21 -1.97
C CYS A 173 5.55 3.06 -2.33
N LEU A 174 5.74 1.92 -1.68
CA LEU A 174 4.76 0.84 -1.67
C LEU A 174 4.12 0.79 -0.29
N ALA A 175 2.81 0.98 -0.22
CA ALA A 175 2.07 0.99 1.04
C ALA A 175 1.09 -0.19 1.12
N GLN A 176 1.03 -0.78 2.31
CA GLN A 176 0.15 -1.90 2.64
C GLN A 176 -0.73 -1.53 3.82
N PHE A 177 -2.04 -1.67 3.64
CA PHE A 177 -3.05 -1.31 4.63
C PHE A 177 -3.78 -2.53 5.16
N TYR A 178 -4.28 -2.41 6.39
CA TYR A 178 -5.14 -3.38 7.04
C TYR A 178 -6.31 -2.72 7.74
N GLN A 179 -7.45 -3.36 7.62
CA GLN A 179 -8.59 -3.15 8.49
C GLN A 179 -8.77 -4.37 9.36
N ASP A 180 -8.92 -4.13 10.66
CA ASP A 180 -9.26 -5.15 11.63
C ASP A 180 -10.69 -5.68 11.36
N PRO A 181 -10.88 -6.97 11.06
CA PRO A 181 -12.19 -7.52 10.71
C PRO A 181 -13.21 -7.41 11.85
N GLU A 182 -12.78 -7.30 13.12
CA GLU A 182 -13.70 -7.24 14.26
C GLU A 182 -14.50 -5.91 14.37
N LYS A 183 -14.28 -4.94 13.48
CA LYS A 183 -15.05 -3.67 13.48
C LYS A 183 -16.22 -3.62 12.51
N ASP A 184 -16.40 -4.62 11.65
CA ASP A 184 -17.47 -4.64 10.64
C ASP A 184 -18.72 -5.44 11.05
N ASP A 185 -18.74 -6.08 12.23
CA ASP A 185 -19.97 -6.65 12.79
C ASP A 185 -20.87 -5.56 13.40
N ILE A 186 -21.65 -4.89 12.53
CA ILE A 186 -22.82 -4.10 12.91
C ILE A 186 -24.03 -4.46 12.04
N LEU A 187 -24.27 -5.77 11.87
CA LEU A 187 -25.55 -6.29 11.38
C LEU A 187 -26.13 -7.39 12.27
N SER A 188 -25.74 -7.45 13.56
CA SER A 188 -26.52 -8.18 14.56
C SER A 188 -27.52 -7.22 15.23
N GLU A 189 -28.78 -7.43 14.92
CA GLU A 189 -29.98 -6.79 15.46
C GLU A 189 -29.95 -6.69 17.00
N ASN A 190 -30.26 -5.52 17.56
CA ASN A 190 -31.47 -5.32 18.37
C ASN A 190 -31.50 -3.94 19.09
N SER A 191 -32.64 -3.28 18.93
CA SER A 191 -33.32 -2.35 19.86
C SER A 191 -32.53 -1.22 20.54
N SER A 192 -32.93 0.01 20.18
CA SER A 192 -32.97 1.23 21.02
C SER A 192 -31.68 1.68 21.70
N ASN A 193 -30.96 2.61 21.06
CA ASN A 193 -30.63 3.90 21.68
C ASN A 193 -30.06 4.90 20.67
N LYS A 194 -30.63 6.11 20.68
CA LYS A 194 -30.13 7.31 19.99
C LYS A 194 -28.74 7.62 20.55
N TYR A 195 -27.70 7.47 19.73
CA TYR A 195 -26.46 8.28 19.64
C TYR A 195 -25.52 7.52 18.70
N LYS A 196 -25.72 7.65 17.38
CA LYS A 196 -24.77 7.14 16.38
C LYS A 196 -23.51 8.01 16.42
N LYS A 197 -22.59 7.69 17.32
CA LYS A 197 -21.18 8.12 17.20
C LYS A 197 -20.62 7.32 16.03
N LYS A 198 -20.40 7.99 14.89
CA LYS A 198 -19.78 7.41 13.68
C LYS A 198 -18.50 6.68 14.11
N LYS A 199 -18.51 5.35 14.11
CA LYS A 199 -17.37 4.50 14.49
C LYS A 199 -16.23 4.85 13.52
N LYS A 200 -15.08 5.20 14.08
CA LYS A 200 -13.86 5.54 13.36
C LYS A 200 -13.32 4.27 12.71
N ASN A 201 -13.25 4.22 11.37
CA ASN A 201 -12.50 3.19 10.66
C ASN A 201 -11.02 3.40 10.99
N ASP A 202 -10.51 2.68 11.99
CA ASP A 202 -9.10 2.72 12.37
C ASP A 202 -8.30 1.86 11.38
N MET A 203 -8.07 2.41 10.19
CA MET A 203 -7.18 1.81 9.18
C MET A 203 -5.76 1.80 9.75
N LYS A 204 -5.17 0.60 9.90
CA LYS A 204 -3.79 0.45 10.39
C LYS A 204 -2.86 0.30 9.20
N VAL A 205 -1.78 1.09 9.16
CA VAL A 205 -0.70 0.93 8.19
C VAL A 205 0.19 -0.22 8.63
N LEU A 206 0.32 -1.25 7.81
CA LEU A 206 1.12 -2.43 8.13
C LEU A 206 2.57 -2.28 7.69
N GLY A 207 2.78 -1.69 6.53
CA GLY A 207 4.09 -1.53 5.93
C GLY A 207 4.04 -0.40 4.93
N ILE A 208 5.02 0.48 4.99
CA ILE A 208 5.29 1.46 3.95
C ILE A 208 6.79 1.52 3.76
N ASP A 209 7.21 1.33 2.52
CA ASP A 209 8.61 1.29 2.16
C ASP A 209 8.90 2.18 0.98
N THR A 210 10.00 2.94 1.06
CA THR A 210 10.61 3.56 -0.12
C THR A 210 11.30 2.45 -0.90
N ILE A 211 10.85 2.23 -2.14
CA ILE A 211 11.34 1.12 -2.96
C ILE A 211 12.32 1.56 -4.05
N GLY A 212 12.28 2.83 -4.46
CA GLY A 212 13.11 3.32 -5.55
C GLY A 212 12.80 4.74 -5.99
N THR A 213 13.45 5.14 -7.08
CA THR A 213 13.33 6.46 -7.70
C THR A 213 12.63 6.33 -9.05
N LEU A 214 11.66 7.22 -9.31
CA LEU A 214 10.98 7.37 -10.58
C LEU A 214 11.46 8.65 -11.27
N TYR A 215 12.01 8.51 -12.48
CA TYR A 215 12.39 9.61 -13.35
C TYR A 215 11.26 9.87 -14.35
N VAL A 216 10.69 11.08 -14.31
CA VAL A 216 9.70 11.54 -15.29
C VAL A 216 10.41 12.42 -16.30
N LEU A 217 10.59 11.89 -17.51
CA LEU A 217 11.30 12.54 -18.61
C LEU A 217 10.38 13.49 -19.38
N PRO A 218 10.87 14.64 -19.87
CA PRO A 218 10.06 15.52 -20.70
C PRO A 218 9.68 14.84 -22.03
N LEU A 219 8.51 15.18 -22.56
CA LEU A 219 8.17 14.87 -23.95
C LEU A 219 9.06 15.71 -24.86
N HIS A 220 9.82 15.09 -25.75
CA HIS A 220 10.61 15.84 -26.71
C HIS A 220 9.67 16.57 -27.69
N GLU A 221 9.67 17.90 -27.65
CA GLU A 221 9.13 18.70 -28.75
C GLU A 221 9.93 18.35 -30.01
N LYS A 222 9.24 17.96 -31.08
CA LYS A 222 9.87 17.87 -32.41
C LYS A 222 10.56 19.20 -32.67
N GLN A 223 11.88 19.15 -32.92
CA GLN A 223 12.63 20.28 -33.43
C GLN A 223 11.85 20.88 -34.59
N LYS A 224 11.37 22.12 -34.43
CA LYS A 224 10.94 22.93 -35.57
C LYS A 224 12.16 23.11 -36.45
N THR A 225 12.28 22.30 -37.49
CA THR A 225 13.16 22.60 -38.62
C THR A 225 12.71 23.93 -39.20
N GLY A 226 13.59 24.93 -39.09
CA GLY A 226 13.39 26.26 -39.64
C GLY A 226 13.42 26.30 -41.16
#